data_AF-R6HDZ3-F1
#
_entry.id   AF-R6HDZ3-F1
#
_cell.length_a   1.000
_cell.length_b   1.000
_cell.length_c   1.000
_cell.angle_alpha   90.00
_cell.angle_beta   90.00
_cell.angle_gamma   90.00
#
_symmetry.space_group_name_H-M   'P 1'
#
loop_
_entity.id
_entity.type
_entity.pdbx_description
1 polymer ?
#
loop_
_entity_poly.entity_id
_entity_poly.type
_entity_poly.pdbx_seq_one_letter_code
_entity_poly.pdbx_strand_id
1 'polypeptide(L)'
;MEKGLAVHGIENVYDVLEQISMNKMPDVDYVECSACSGGCIGGPLTAENKFVAEKNLKLRLARMREHEPADRVEAMKQSMVCEGFPKSGAYVKKLVPRPMMQLDDDILEAMKKFEQMEEVLNSLPGLDCGACGAPNCQCLAEDIVQGKATEIDCIFKLRASVKKLAHGMLELARQIPIDNNDFNDNGEENNADKGSN
;
A
#
# COMPACT_ATOMS: atom_id res chain seq x y z
N MET A 1 27.77 18.10 -5.85
CA MET A 1 26.63 17.68 -5.02
C MET A 1 26.47 18.63 -3.83
N GLU A 2 26.45 19.95 -4.05
CA GLU A 2 26.42 20.90 -2.92
C GLU A 2 25.00 21.21 -2.41
N LYS A 3 23.96 20.79 -3.16
CA LYS A 3 22.55 21.05 -2.84
C LYS A 3 21.65 19.80 -2.91
N GLY A 4 22.26 18.62 -2.83
CA GLY A 4 21.57 17.34 -2.87
C GLY A 4 21.60 16.66 -1.51
N LEU A 5 20.45 16.16 -1.05
CA LEU A 5 20.32 15.44 0.22
C LEU A 5 19.89 13.99 -0.05
N ALA A 6 20.60 13.01 0.51
CA ALA A 6 20.22 11.61 0.46
C ALA A 6 19.80 11.13 1.86
N VAL A 7 18.57 10.63 1.97
CA VAL A 7 17.95 10.23 3.24
C VAL A 7 17.51 8.79 3.17
N HIS A 8 17.75 8.04 4.24
CA HIS A 8 17.39 6.64 4.33
C HIS A 8 16.71 6.30 5.66
N GLY A 9 15.72 5.40 5.59
CA GLY A 9 14.85 5.06 6.72
C GLY A 9 13.56 5.86 6.67
N ILE A 10 12.42 5.17 6.74
CA ILE A 10 11.09 5.78 6.54
C ILE A 10 10.79 6.93 7.52
N GLU A 11 11.19 6.79 8.78
CA GLU A 11 11.04 7.85 9.80
C GLU A 11 11.85 9.10 9.44
N ASN A 12 13.13 8.93 9.09
CA ASN A 12 13.98 10.06 8.69
C ASN A 12 13.46 10.74 7.41
N VAL A 13 12.92 9.94 6.48
CA VAL A 13 12.31 10.45 5.25
C VAL A 13 11.09 11.30 5.59
N TYR A 14 10.23 10.84 6.51
CA TYR A 14 9.08 11.60 6.98
C TYR A 14 9.51 12.96 7.56
N ASP A 15 10.45 12.97 8.50
CA ASP A 15 10.94 14.19 9.14
C ASP A 15 11.52 15.20 8.13
N VAL A 16 12.31 14.72 7.17
CA VAL A 16 12.91 15.58 6.15
C VAL A 16 11.83 16.16 5.23
N LEU A 17 10.86 15.35 4.79
CA LEU A 17 9.76 15.83 3.95
C LEU A 17 8.88 16.84 4.69
N GLU A 18 8.63 16.65 5.98
CA GLU A 18 7.92 17.62 6.80
C GLU A 18 8.67 18.95 6.86
N GLN A 19 9.98 18.93 7.14
CA GLN A 19 10.80 20.14 7.17
C GLN A 19 10.86 20.85 5.81
N ILE A 20 10.87 20.12 4.69
CA ILE A 20 10.76 20.68 3.34
C ILE A 20 9.40 21.37 3.16
N SER A 21 8.31 20.74 3.60
CA SER A 21 6.97 21.34 3.51
C SER A 21 6.84 22.64 4.30
N MET A 22 7.57 22.77 5.41
CA MET A 22 7.68 23.98 6.22
C MET A 22 8.67 25.02 5.66
N ASN A 23 9.25 24.78 4.48
CA ASN A 23 10.24 25.66 3.84
C ASN A 23 11.50 25.91 4.72
N LYS A 24 11.93 24.92 5.52
CA LYS A 24 13.11 25.03 6.41
C LYS A 24 14.45 24.73 5.71
N MET A 25 14.41 24.18 4.49
CA MET A 25 15.59 23.80 3.70
C MET A 25 15.55 24.44 2.29
N PRO A 26 15.60 25.78 2.18
CA PRO A 26 15.48 26.48 0.89
C PRO A 26 16.72 26.33 -0.02
N ASP A 27 17.82 25.81 0.52
CA ASP A 27 19.11 25.60 -0.16
C ASP A 27 19.25 24.20 -0.79
N VAL A 28 18.29 23.30 -0.53
CA VAL A 28 18.28 21.93 -1.07
C VAL A 28 17.48 21.90 -2.37
N ASP A 29 18.17 21.62 -3.49
CA ASP A 29 17.57 21.56 -4.83
C ASP A 29 17.03 20.15 -5.15
N TYR A 30 17.59 19.10 -4.51
CA TYR A 30 17.25 17.70 -4.78
C TYR A 30 17.31 16.83 -3.53
N VAL A 31 16.33 15.95 -3.37
CA VAL A 31 16.30 14.98 -2.27
C VAL A 31 16.04 13.58 -2.81
N GLU A 32 16.89 12.63 -2.42
CA GLU A 32 16.71 11.20 -2.64
C GLU A 32 16.25 10.55 -1.34
N CYS A 33 15.09 9.89 -1.38
CA CYS A 33 14.49 9.23 -0.22
C CYS A 33 14.46 7.72 -0.41
N SER A 34 15.04 6.99 0.54
CA SER A 34 15.01 5.52 0.62
C SER A 34 14.25 5.06 1.87
N ALA A 35 13.28 4.16 1.71
CA ALA A 35 12.50 3.66 2.85
C ALA A 35 13.32 2.82 3.83
N CYS A 36 14.23 1.98 3.33
CA CYS A 36 15.07 1.11 4.16
C CYS A 36 16.31 1.86 4.67
N SER A 37 16.73 1.55 5.90
CA SER A 37 17.95 2.11 6.50
C SER A 37 19.20 1.66 5.73
N GLY A 38 19.96 2.58 5.15
CA GLY A 38 21.09 2.25 4.27
C GLY A 38 20.68 1.88 2.84
N GLY A 39 19.49 2.28 2.39
CA GLY A 39 18.97 1.98 1.06
C GLY A 39 18.50 0.54 0.93
N CYS A 40 18.31 0.05 -0.30
CA CYS A 40 17.80 -1.31 -0.57
C CYS A 40 18.64 -2.43 0.06
N ILE A 41 19.92 -2.16 0.36
CA ILE A 41 20.85 -3.12 0.98
C ILE A 41 20.50 -3.40 2.44
N GLY A 42 19.83 -2.48 3.12
CA GLY A 42 19.36 -2.66 4.49
C GLY A 42 17.89 -3.05 4.59
N GLY A 43 17.32 -3.62 3.52
CA GLY A 43 15.95 -4.12 3.54
C GLY A 43 15.75 -5.30 4.49
N PRO A 44 14.55 -5.50 5.06
CA PRO A 44 14.30 -6.56 6.04
C PRO A 44 14.39 -7.97 5.45
N LEU A 45 14.27 -8.11 4.12
CA LEU A 45 14.29 -9.39 3.41
C LEU A 45 15.66 -9.67 2.75
N THR A 46 16.70 -8.92 3.08
CA THR A 46 18.04 -9.17 2.53
C THR A 46 18.69 -10.38 3.21
N ALA A 47 19.29 -11.27 2.41
CA ALA A 47 19.91 -12.49 2.90
C ALA A 47 21.13 -12.26 3.81
N GLU A 48 21.79 -11.12 3.67
CA GLU A 48 23.02 -10.78 4.39
C GLU A 48 22.76 -9.67 5.41
N ASN A 49 23.62 -9.62 6.43
CA ASN A 49 23.60 -8.51 7.38
C ASN A 49 23.89 -7.18 6.67
N LYS A 50 23.08 -6.15 6.92
CA LYS A 50 23.17 -4.83 6.25
C LYS A 50 24.57 -4.20 6.29
N PHE A 51 25.28 -4.29 7.42
CA PHE A 51 26.61 -3.69 7.58
C PHE A 51 27.67 -4.47 6.79
N VAL A 52 27.54 -5.79 6.73
CA VAL A 52 28.43 -6.66 5.95
C VAL A 52 28.20 -6.42 4.45
N ALA A 53 26.94 -6.36 4.02
CA ALA A 53 26.57 -6.08 2.64
C ALA A 53 27.05 -4.69 2.19
N GLU A 54 26.89 -3.67 3.04
CA GLU A 54 27.39 -2.32 2.79
C GLU A 54 28.92 -2.28 2.65
N LYS A 55 29.66 -2.93 3.57
CA LYS A 55 31.13 -3.06 3.47
C LYS A 55 31.52 -3.70 2.14
N ASN A 56 30.89 -4.80 1.77
CA ASN A 56 31.18 -5.53 0.54
C ASN A 56 30.87 -4.69 -0.71
N LEU A 57 29.77 -3.94 -0.70
CA LEU A 57 29.45 -3.02 -1.80
C LEU A 57 30.51 -1.92 -1.93
N LYS A 58 30.89 -1.27 -0.82
CA LYS A 58 31.94 -0.23 -0.83
C LYS A 58 33.26 -0.74 -1.40
N LEU A 59 33.67 -1.96 -1.03
CA LEU A 59 34.88 -2.60 -1.58
C LEU A 59 34.74 -2.95 -3.07
N ARG A 60 33.56 -3.39 -3.53
CA ARG A 60 33.31 -3.62 -4.96
C ARG A 60 33.35 -2.33 -5.75
N LEU A 61 32.70 -1.27 -5.25
CA LEU A 61 32.71 0.04 -5.88
C LEU A 61 34.12 0.63 -5.98
N ALA A 62 34.94 0.51 -4.93
CA ALA A 62 36.33 0.95 -4.96
C ALA A 62 37.13 0.25 -6.06
N ARG A 63 37.06 -1.10 -6.13
CA ARG A 63 37.74 -1.89 -7.17
C ARG A 63 37.24 -1.58 -8.58
N MET A 64 35.93 -1.37 -8.74
CA MET A 64 35.36 -0.99 -10.04
C MET A 64 35.88 0.37 -10.49
N ARG A 65 35.96 1.34 -9.57
CA ARG A 65 36.48 2.69 -9.87
C ARG A 65 37.97 2.70 -10.21
N GLU A 66 38.76 1.81 -9.62
CA GLU A 66 40.19 1.66 -9.97
C GLU A 66 40.39 1.19 -11.42
N HIS A 67 39.47 0.38 -11.94
CA HIS A 67 39.53 -0.19 -13.29
C HIS A 67 38.56 0.50 -14.25
N GLU A 68 38.12 1.72 -13.90
CA GLU A 68 37.12 2.45 -14.67
C GLU A 68 37.69 2.90 -16.02
N PRO A 69 37.09 2.50 -17.16
CA PRO A 69 37.54 2.96 -18.46
C PRO A 69 37.45 4.48 -18.60
N ALA A 70 38.50 5.11 -19.11
CA ALA A 70 38.59 6.58 -19.22
C ALA A 70 37.48 7.18 -20.09
N ASP A 71 37.10 6.48 -21.17
CA ASP A 71 35.97 6.82 -22.03
C ASP A 71 34.64 6.82 -21.28
N ARG A 72 34.41 5.87 -20.36
CA ARG A 72 33.22 5.86 -19.50
C ARG A 72 33.21 7.02 -18.52
N VAL A 73 34.37 7.36 -17.94
CA VAL A 73 34.49 8.51 -17.03
C VAL A 73 34.18 9.82 -17.77
N GLU A 74 34.70 9.98 -18.98
CA GLU A 74 34.43 11.12 -19.85
C GLU A 74 32.93 11.21 -20.20
N ALA A 75 32.34 10.10 -20.65
CA ALA A 75 30.91 10.01 -20.97
C ALA A 75 30.02 10.32 -19.75
N MET A 76 30.36 9.80 -18.57
CA MET A 76 29.64 10.11 -17.34
C MET A 76 29.70 11.60 -17.01
N LYS A 77 30.87 12.23 -17.08
CA LYS A 77 31.02 13.68 -16.84
C LYS A 77 30.17 14.50 -17.81
N GLN A 78 30.12 14.12 -19.08
CA GLN A 78 29.28 14.77 -20.09
C GLN A 78 27.78 14.58 -19.79
N SER A 79 27.37 13.40 -19.32
CA SER A 79 25.97 13.10 -18.98
C SER A 79 25.49 13.66 -17.64
N MET A 80 26.40 14.07 -16.74
CA MET A 80 26.04 14.68 -15.46
C MET A 80 25.64 16.16 -15.58
N VAL A 81 25.86 16.76 -16.75
CA VAL A 81 25.34 18.09 -17.06
C VAL A 81 24.03 17.92 -17.81
N CYS A 82 22.91 18.09 -17.11
CA CYS A 82 21.60 18.08 -17.75
C CYS A 82 21.30 19.46 -18.36
N GLU A 83 22.05 19.82 -19.41
CA GLU A 83 21.76 21.03 -20.19
C GLU A 83 20.46 20.82 -20.97
N GLY A 84 19.48 21.70 -20.77
CA GLY A 84 18.18 21.53 -21.41
C GLY A 84 17.34 20.39 -20.83
N PHE A 85 17.54 19.99 -19.56
CA PHE A 85 16.47 19.33 -18.80
C PHE A 85 15.21 20.13 -19.12
N PRO A 86 14.14 19.51 -19.68
CA PRO A 86 12.97 20.26 -20.07
C PRO A 86 12.62 21.10 -18.87
N LYS A 87 12.65 22.45 -19.00
CA LYS A 87 12.17 23.32 -17.94
C LYS A 87 10.73 22.91 -17.81
N SER A 88 10.51 22.01 -16.87
CA SER A 88 9.31 21.20 -16.89
C SER A 88 8.14 22.09 -16.55
N GLY A 89 8.32 23.39 -16.27
CA GLY A 89 7.29 24.43 -16.16
C GLY A 89 6.10 24.30 -17.13
N ALA A 90 6.28 23.88 -18.38
CA ALA A 90 5.16 23.63 -19.30
C ALA A 90 4.38 22.32 -18.99
N TYR A 91 5.02 21.34 -18.37
CA TYR A 91 4.52 20.02 -17.97
C TYR A 91 4.38 19.84 -16.44
N VAL A 92 4.84 20.81 -15.63
CA VAL A 92 4.78 20.84 -14.18
C VAL A 92 3.36 21.23 -13.85
N LYS A 93 2.55 20.21 -13.60
CA LYS A 93 1.26 20.41 -12.98
C LYS A 93 1.50 21.22 -11.71
N LYS A 94 0.79 22.33 -11.58
CA LYS A 94 0.76 23.09 -10.33
C LYS A 94 0.44 22.10 -9.20
N LEU A 95 1.29 22.02 -8.18
CA LEU A 95 0.98 21.22 -7.00
C LEU A 95 -0.27 21.83 -6.37
N VAL A 96 -1.37 21.09 -6.46
CA VAL A 96 -2.59 21.41 -5.73
C VAL A 96 -2.48 20.68 -4.39
N PRO A 97 -2.69 21.36 -3.26
CA PRO A 97 -2.70 20.69 -1.96
C PRO A 97 -3.74 19.57 -1.99
N ARG A 98 -3.33 18.37 -1.56
CA ARG A 98 -4.25 17.25 -1.34
C ARG A 98 -4.48 17.14 0.16
N PRO A 99 -5.60 17.65 0.68
CA PRO A 99 -5.91 17.51 2.10
C PRO A 99 -6.06 16.02 2.42
N MET A 100 -5.27 15.50 3.36
CA MET A 100 -5.30 14.08 3.73
C MET A 100 -6.47 13.72 4.67
N MET A 101 -7.10 14.72 5.31
CA MET A 101 -8.07 14.52 6.41
C MET A 101 -9.40 15.23 6.11
N GLN A 102 -9.79 15.33 4.84
CA GLN A 102 -10.99 16.06 4.44
C GLN A 102 -11.97 15.11 3.74
N LEU A 103 -13.11 14.85 4.38
CA LEU A 103 -14.18 13.98 3.88
C LEU A 103 -15.04 14.66 2.80
N ASP A 104 -15.22 15.99 2.90
CA ASP A 104 -15.93 16.83 1.94
C ASP A 104 -15.49 18.30 2.04
N ASP A 105 -15.77 19.10 1.01
CA ASP A 105 -15.60 20.56 1.01
C ASP A 105 -16.72 21.27 1.78
N ASP A 106 -17.94 20.71 1.78
CA ASP A 106 -19.04 21.21 2.61
C ASP A 106 -18.99 20.58 4.02
N ILE A 107 -18.92 21.43 5.05
CA ILE A 107 -18.85 21.01 6.45
C ILE A 107 -20.05 20.13 6.83
N LEU A 108 -21.26 20.44 6.35
CA LEU A 108 -22.46 19.67 6.66
C LEU A 108 -22.40 18.28 6.03
N GLU A 109 -21.91 18.18 4.80
CA GLU A 109 -21.71 16.87 4.15
C GLU A 109 -20.56 16.10 4.80
N ALA A 110 -19.49 16.77 5.20
CA ALA A 110 -18.39 16.16 5.94
C ALA A 110 -18.85 15.57 7.28
N MET A 111 -19.74 16.26 8.00
CA MET A 111 -20.32 15.73 9.25
C MET A 111 -21.17 14.49 9.02
N LYS A 112 -22.04 14.49 7.99
CA LYS A 112 -22.84 13.30 7.64
C LYS A 112 -21.95 12.12 7.27
N LYS A 113 -20.91 12.37 6.48
CA LYS A 113 -19.92 11.36 6.10
C LYS A 113 -19.17 10.82 7.32
N PHE A 114 -18.86 11.68 8.29
CA PHE A 114 -18.21 11.25 9.53
C PHE A 114 -19.11 10.30 10.34
N GLU A 115 -20.40 10.61 10.49
CA GLU A 115 -21.36 9.70 11.15
C GLU A 115 -21.46 8.35 10.42
N GLN A 116 -21.59 8.37 9.09
CA GLN A 116 -21.60 7.15 8.28
C GLN A 116 -20.30 6.34 8.42
N MET A 117 -19.15 7.02 8.53
CA MET A 117 -17.85 6.37 8.69
C MET A 117 -17.78 5.62 10.02
N GLU A 118 -18.29 6.19 11.11
CA GLU A 118 -18.38 5.51 12.41
C GLU A 118 -19.31 4.29 12.34
N GLU A 119 -20.46 4.40 11.67
CA GLU A 119 -21.37 3.27 11.46
C GLU A 119 -20.69 2.13 10.69
N VAL A 120 -20.02 2.45 9.59
CA VAL A 120 -19.27 1.47 8.78
C VAL A 120 -18.16 0.85 9.62
N LEU A 121 -17.38 1.66 10.34
CA LEU A 121 -16.28 1.19 11.19
C LEU A 121 -16.75 0.22 12.26
N ASN A 122 -17.86 0.53 12.94
CA ASN A 122 -18.48 -0.34 13.95
C ASN A 122 -19.00 -1.65 13.35
N SER A 123 -19.31 -1.66 12.06
CA SER A 123 -19.74 -2.86 11.35
C SER A 123 -18.57 -3.76 10.90
N LEU A 124 -17.36 -3.20 10.80
CA LEU A 124 -16.15 -3.91 10.39
C LEU A 124 -15.59 -4.75 11.55
N PRO A 125 -14.77 -5.79 11.26
CA PRO A 125 -14.26 -6.69 12.29
C PRO A 125 -13.22 -6.09 13.25
N GLY A 126 -12.70 -4.89 12.98
CA GLY A 126 -11.73 -4.21 13.85
C GLY A 126 -10.37 -4.93 14.02
N LEU A 127 -9.97 -5.73 13.02
CA LEU A 127 -8.75 -6.55 13.06
C LEU A 127 -7.51 -5.88 12.45
N ASP A 128 -7.67 -4.78 11.73
CA ASP A 128 -6.60 -4.03 11.04
C ASP A 128 -5.64 -4.90 10.22
N CYS A 129 -6.19 -5.92 9.52
CA CYS A 129 -5.40 -6.95 8.83
C CYS A 129 -4.82 -6.54 7.47
N GLY A 130 -5.20 -5.38 6.92
CA GLY A 130 -4.70 -4.90 5.63
C GLY A 130 -5.16 -5.65 4.37
N ALA A 131 -5.99 -6.69 4.48
CA ALA A 131 -6.36 -7.54 3.34
C ALA A 131 -7.15 -6.84 2.22
N CYS A 132 -7.80 -5.72 2.54
CA CYS A 132 -8.53 -4.87 1.59
C CYS A 132 -7.64 -3.82 0.90
N GLY A 133 -6.35 -3.73 1.24
CA GLY A 133 -5.44 -2.71 0.74
C GLY A 133 -5.39 -1.42 1.57
N ALA A 134 -6.31 -1.22 2.52
CA ALA A 134 -6.26 -0.13 3.49
C ALA A 134 -5.39 -0.53 4.72
N PRO A 135 -4.62 0.39 5.32
CA PRO A 135 -3.71 0.06 6.42
C PRO A 135 -4.42 -0.35 7.72
N ASN A 136 -5.64 0.12 7.95
CA ASN A 136 -6.48 -0.23 9.10
C ASN A 136 -7.97 -0.16 8.71
N CYS A 137 -8.86 -0.65 9.58
CA CYS A 137 -10.30 -0.68 9.34
C CYS A 137 -10.91 0.73 9.25
N GLN A 138 -10.35 1.72 9.94
CA GLN A 138 -10.81 3.11 9.86
C GLN A 138 -10.55 3.70 8.47
N CYS A 139 -9.39 3.45 7.88
CA CYS A 139 -9.08 3.87 6.52
C CYS A 139 -10.01 3.20 5.49
N LEU A 140 -10.35 1.91 5.69
CA LEU A 140 -11.36 1.26 4.82
C LEU A 140 -12.74 1.92 4.97
N ALA A 141 -13.15 2.25 6.20
CA ALA A 141 -14.43 2.93 6.43
C ALA A 141 -14.46 4.31 5.76
N GLU A 142 -13.37 5.07 5.83
CA GLU A 142 -13.20 6.34 5.13
C GLU A 142 -13.32 6.14 3.60
N ASP A 143 -12.60 5.16 3.04
CA ASP A 143 -12.64 4.87 1.61
C ASP A 143 -14.06 4.48 1.15
N ILE A 144 -14.83 3.76 1.97
CA ILE A 144 -16.22 3.40 1.68
C ILE A 144 -17.12 4.64 1.62
N VAL A 145 -17.02 5.53 2.62
CA VAL A 145 -17.83 6.75 2.68
C VAL A 145 -17.46 7.74 1.56
N GLN A 146 -16.20 7.74 1.13
CA GLN A 146 -15.74 8.51 -0.02
C GLN A 146 -16.08 7.86 -1.36
N GLY A 147 -16.70 6.68 -1.38
CA GLY A 147 -17.08 5.94 -2.59
C GLY A 147 -15.90 5.33 -3.36
N LYS A 148 -14.73 5.21 -2.72
CA LYS A 148 -13.52 4.60 -3.28
C LYS A 148 -13.48 3.08 -3.08
N ALA A 149 -14.18 2.59 -2.06
CA ALA A 149 -14.26 1.17 -1.70
C ALA A 149 -15.71 0.77 -1.36
N THR A 150 -15.92 -0.53 -1.16
CA THR A 150 -17.21 -1.12 -0.77
C THR A 150 -17.05 -2.03 0.44
N GLU A 151 -18.13 -2.28 1.18
CA GLU A 151 -18.06 -3.17 2.36
C GLU A 151 -17.54 -4.58 2.04
N ILE A 152 -17.77 -5.07 0.82
CA ILE A 152 -17.34 -6.41 0.38
C ILE A 152 -15.84 -6.49 0.08
N ASP A 153 -15.12 -5.36 0.02
CA ASP A 153 -13.65 -5.37 -0.08
C ASP A 153 -13.02 -5.91 1.22
N CYS A 154 -13.77 -5.86 2.33
CA CYS A 154 -13.41 -6.61 3.52
C CYS A 154 -13.69 -8.10 3.32
N ILE A 155 -12.64 -8.92 3.31
CA ILE A 155 -12.75 -10.38 3.14
C ILE A 155 -13.71 -11.05 4.14
N PHE A 156 -13.83 -10.52 5.35
CA PHE A 156 -14.75 -11.04 6.35
C PHE A 156 -16.22 -10.74 6.00
N LYS A 157 -16.51 -9.51 5.55
CA LYS A 157 -17.83 -9.11 5.06
C LYS A 157 -18.20 -9.89 3.80
N LEU A 158 -17.27 -10.03 2.85
CA LEU A 158 -17.48 -10.84 1.65
C LEU A 158 -17.87 -12.27 2.00
N ARG A 159 -17.09 -12.94 2.86
CA ARG A 159 -17.38 -14.32 3.28
C ARG A 159 -18.72 -14.44 3.99
N ALA A 160 -19.06 -13.48 4.86
CA ALA A 160 -20.37 -13.46 5.52
C ALA A 160 -21.53 -13.31 4.51
N SER A 161 -21.38 -12.40 3.53
CA SER A 161 -22.37 -12.19 2.47
C SER A 161 -22.55 -13.42 1.58
N VAL A 162 -21.46 -14.06 1.17
CA VAL A 162 -21.51 -15.31 0.38
C VAL A 162 -22.21 -16.42 1.16
N LYS A 163 -21.90 -16.58 2.45
CA LYS A 163 -22.55 -17.58 3.31
C LYS A 163 -24.06 -17.32 3.44
N LYS A 164 -24.45 -16.06 3.61
CA LYS A 164 -25.87 -15.65 3.71
C LYS A 164 -26.62 -15.92 2.41
N LEU A 165 -26.02 -15.63 1.26
CA LEU A 165 -26.59 -15.92 -0.05
C LEU A 165 -26.78 -17.43 -0.26
N ALA A 166 -25.75 -18.23 0.04
CA ALA A 166 -25.82 -19.70 -0.08
C ALA A 166 -26.93 -20.30 0.80
N HIS A 167 -27.10 -19.80 2.02
CA HIS A 167 -28.21 -20.21 2.90
C HIS A 167 -29.58 -19.84 2.31
N GLY A 168 -29.73 -18.60 1.81
CA GLY A 168 -30.98 -18.16 1.19
C GLY A 168 -31.37 -18.99 -0.04
N MET A 169 -30.39 -19.37 -0.86
CA MET A 169 -30.62 -20.26 -2.00
C MET A 169 -31.09 -21.65 -1.56
N LEU A 170 -30.48 -22.21 -0.52
CA LEU A 170 -30.88 -23.51 0.04
C LEU A 170 -32.30 -23.48 0.62
N GLU A 171 -32.65 -22.38 1.31
CA GLU A 171 -33.98 -22.21 1.89
C GLU A 171 -35.06 -22.10 0.81
N LEU A 172 -34.79 -21.33 -0.26
CA LEU A 172 -35.71 -21.21 -1.39
C LEU A 172 -35.89 -22.56 -2.09
N ALA A 173 -34.81 -23.33 -2.29
CA ALA A 173 -34.87 -24.66 -2.89
C ALA A 173 -35.78 -25.63 -2.12
N ARG A 174 -35.84 -25.52 -0.78
CA ARG A 174 -36.73 -26.33 0.06
C ARG A 174 -38.21 -25.96 -0.07
N GLN A 175 -38.51 -24.72 -0.48
CA GLN A 175 -39.89 -24.21 -0.60
C GLN A 175 -40.48 -24.44 -1.99
N ILE A 176 -39.66 -24.76 -3.00
CA ILE A 176 -40.13 -25.14 -4.32
C ILE A 176 -40.74 -26.54 -4.19
N PRO A 177 -42.05 -26.73 -4.50
CA PRO A 177 -42.61 -28.06 -4.57
C PRO A 177 -41.93 -28.78 -5.74
N ILE A 178 -41.03 -29.69 -5.41
CA ILE A 178 -40.46 -30.64 -6.38
C ILE A 178 -41.63 -31.55 -6.76
N ASP A 179 -42.15 -31.38 -7.98
CA ASP A 179 -43.03 -32.40 -8.56
C ASP A 179 -42.18 -33.66 -8.69
N ASN A 180 -42.53 -34.69 -7.91
CA ASN A 180 -41.75 -35.92 -7.79
C ASN A 180 -41.81 -36.68 -9.12
N ASN A 181 -40.89 -36.37 -10.03
CA ASN A 181 -40.35 -37.31 -11.00
C ASN A 181 -38.91 -36.89 -11.30
N ASP A 182 -37.97 -37.76 -10.90
CA ASP A 182 -36.57 -37.81 -11.34
C ASP A 182 -35.48 -37.10 -10.51
N PHE A 183 -35.38 -37.37 -9.21
CA PHE A 183 -34.07 -37.41 -8.53
C PHE A 183 -33.99 -38.56 -7.51
N ASN A 184 -33.69 -39.75 -8.01
CA ASN A 184 -33.07 -40.80 -7.19
C ASN A 184 -31.61 -40.42 -6.98
N ASP A 185 -31.29 -39.81 -5.84
CA ASP A 185 -29.90 -39.75 -5.35
C ASP A 185 -29.76 -40.75 -4.20
N ASN A 186 -29.33 -41.97 -4.56
CA ASN A 186 -28.81 -42.94 -3.62
C ASN A 186 -27.40 -42.50 -3.21
N GLY A 187 -27.31 -41.74 -2.11
CA GLY A 187 -26.05 -41.38 -1.46
C GLY A 187 -26.09 -41.79 0.00
N GLU A 188 -25.55 -42.97 0.28
CA GLU A 188 -25.51 -43.65 1.57
C GLU A 188 -25.06 -42.77 2.74
N GLU A 189 -25.86 -42.77 3.81
CA GLU A 189 -25.40 -42.48 5.17
C GLU A 189 -24.38 -43.55 5.59
N ASN A 190 -23.13 -43.16 5.81
CA ASN A 190 -22.22 -43.94 6.65
C ASN A 190 -21.69 -43.07 7.77
N ASN A 191 -22.22 -43.36 8.96
CA ASN A 191 -21.83 -42.81 10.23
C ASN A 191 -20.99 -43.86 10.97
N ALA A 192 -19.67 -43.63 11.09
CA ALA A 192 -18.69 -44.31 11.96
C ALA A 192 -17.31 -43.67 11.69
N ASP A 193 -16.42 -43.34 12.60
CA ASP A 193 -16.26 -43.63 14.02
C ASP A 193 -15.26 -42.61 14.63
N LYS A 194 -15.29 -42.53 15.95
CA LYS A 194 -14.35 -41.85 16.85
C LYS A 194 -12.89 -42.28 16.61
N GLY A 195 -11.95 -41.38 16.90
CA GLY A 195 -10.55 -41.76 17.10
C GLY A 195 -9.64 -40.60 17.45
N SER A 196 -9.29 -40.49 18.73
CA SER A 196 -8.30 -39.59 19.32
C SER A 196 -6.91 -39.76 18.70
N ASN A 197 -6.23 -38.64 18.40
CA ASN A 197 -4.90 -38.28 18.92
C ASN A 197 -4.53 -36.85 18.52
#